data_AF-A0A075MSM4-F1
#
_entry.id   AF-A0A075MSM4-F1
#
_cell.length_a   1.000
_cell.length_b   1.000
_cell.length_c   1.000
_cell.angle_alpha   90.00
_cell.angle_beta   90.00
_cell.angle_gamma   90.00
#
_symmetry.space_group_name_H-M   'P 1'
#
loop_
_entity.id
_entity.type
_entity.pdbx_description
1 polymer ?
#
loop_
_entity_poly.entity_id
_entity_poly.type
_entity_poly.pdbx_seq_one_letter_code
_entity_poly.pdbx_strand_id
1 'polypeptide(L)'
;MQETTATFSREKEEGDNLYFALCESCYWAASVLGSKCCLCTCPSCRNDRVAFIPLCGDESYRYALSETQGLNLQFSTRPGSATTA
;
A
#
# COMPACT_ATOMS: atom_id res chain seq x y z
N MET A 1 26.05 4.29 6.75
CA MET A 1 24.71 4.45 6.11
C MET A 1 23.95 3.17 6.39
N GLN A 2 22.85 3.23 7.14
CA GLN A 2 22.06 2.03 7.48
C GLN A 2 21.01 1.84 6.38
N GLU A 3 21.20 0.83 5.53
CA GLU A 3 20.18 0.36 4.59
C GLU A 3 19.14 -0.40 5.41
N THR A 4 18.00 0.23 5.72
CA THR A 4 16.90 -0.47 6.40
C THR A 4 16.01 -1.10 5.35
N THR A 5 16.33 -2.33 4.96
CA THR A 5 15.51 -3.14 4.07
C THR A 5 14.42 -3.83 4.89
N ALA A 6 13.19 -3.29 4.84
CA ALA A 6 12.03 -3.97 5.41
C ALA A 6 11.47 -4.95 4.37
N THR A 7 11.78 -6.24 4.52
CA THR A 7 11.26 -7.30 3.65
C THR A 7 10.03 -7.92 4.31
N PHE A 8 8.83 -7.44 3.98
CA PHE A 8 7.59 -8.04 4.47
C PHE A 8 7.16 -9.14 3.51
N SER A 9 7.34 -10.41 3.90
CA SER A 9 6.88 -11.57 3.12
C SER A 9 5.53 -12.03 3.66
N ARG A 10 4.45 -11.80 2.91
CA ARG A 10 3.11 -12.30 3.25
C ARG A 10 2.91 -13.73 2.73
N GLU A 11 2.33 -14.57 3.57
CA GLU A 11 1.83 -15.90 3.19
C GLU A 11 0.51 -15.73 2.43
N LYS A 12 0.36 -16.51 1.36
CA LYS A 12 -0.68 -16.33 0.33
C LYS A 12 -2.01 -16.88 0.84
N GLU A 13 -2.87 -16.03 1.39
CA GLU A 13 -4.30 -16.32 1.51
C GLU A 13 -5.05 -15.72 0.32
N GLU A 14 -5.90 -16.55 -0.26
CA GLU A 14 -6.59 -16.38 -1.54
C GLU A 14 -7.70 -15.30 -1.41
N GLY A 15 -7.59 -14.21 -2.18
CA GLY A 15 -8.65 -13.18 -2.30
C GLY A 15 -8.50 -11.93 -1.42
N ASP A 16 -7.30 -11.68 -0.89
CA ASP A 16 -7.10 -10.61 0.10
C ASP A 16 -6.92 -9.24 -0.56
N ASN A 17 -8.03 -8.53 -0.79
CA ASN A 17 -8.01 -7.18 -1.34
C ASN A 17 -7.28 -6.23 -0.38
N LEU A 18 -6.07 -5.80 -0.73
CA LEU A 18 -5.31 -4.82 0.05
C LEU A 18 -5.50 -3.41 -0.55
N TYR A 19 -5.76 -2.43 0.31
CA TYR A 19 -5.87 -1.03 -0.10
C TYR A 19 -5.03 -0.13 0.80
N PHE A 20 -4.48 0.93 0.24
CA PHE A 20 -3.97 2.07 0.99
C PHE A 20 -5.05 3.16 1.02
N ALA A 21 -5.60 3.43 2.19
CA ALA A 21 -6.57 4.50 2.41
C ALA A 21 -5.83 5.81 2.76
N LEU A 22 -6.22 6.90 2.12
CA LEU A 22 -5.66 8.24 2.35
C LEU A 22 -6.78 9.28 2.40
N CYS A 23 -6.89 10.02 3.50
CA CYS A 23 -7.78 11.16 3.59
C CYS A 23 -7.19 12.37 2.88
N GLU A 24 -7.91 12.92 1.91
CA GLU A 24 -7.45 14.10 1.15
C GLU A 24 -7.56 15.41 1.95
N SER A 25 -8.24 15.39 3.10
CA SER A 25 -8.46 16.58 3.93
C SER A 25 -7.43 16.74 5.05
N CYS A 26 -7.16 15.65 5.80
CA CYS A 26 -6.24 15.69 6.94
C CYS A 26 -5.03 14.77 6.80
N TYR A 27 -4.85 14.13 5.64
CA TYR A 27 -3.73 13.23 5.34
C TYR A 27 -3.60 12.02 6.28
N TRP A 28 -4.65 11.71 7.05
CA TRP A 28 -4.73 10.43 7.75
C TRP A 28 -4.65 9.28 6.75
N ALA A 29 -3.84 8.26 7.06
CA ALA A 29 -3.62 7.12 6.18
C ALA A 29 -3.65 5.78 6.94
N ALA A 30 -4.06 4.72 6.26
CA ALA A 30 -4.06 3.35 6.79
C ALA A 30 -3.97 2.30 5.68
N SER A 31 -3.37 1.15 6.00
CA SER A 31 -3.48 -0.05 5.16
C SER A 31 -4.72 -0.84 5.56
N VAL A 32 -5.55 -1.18 4.58
CA VAL A 32 -6.85 -1.86 4.74
C VAL A 32 -6.75 -3.25 4.13
N LEU A 33 -6.96 -4.27 4.95
CA LEU A 33 -7.07 -5.66 4.53
C LEU A 33 -8.57 -6.01 4.39
N GLY A 34 -8.99 -6.47 3.22
CA GLY A 34 -10.35 -6.92 2.96
C GLY A 34 -11.24 -5.90 2.24
N SER A 35 -12.54 -5.90 2.55
CA SER A 35 -13.54 -5.14 1.77
C SER A 35 -13.52 -3.62 2.05
N LYS A 36 -13.65 -2.81 0.99
CA LYS A 36 -13.66 -1.33 1.02
C LYS A 36 -14.77 -0.72 1.90
N CYS A 37 -15.80 -1.50 2.25
CA CYS A 37 -17.08 -1.00 2.77
C CYS A 37 -17.00 -0.32 4.14
N CYS A 38 -15.93 -0.50 4.92
CA CYS A 38 -15.93 -0.08 6.32
C CYS A 38 -15.36 1.33 6.58
N LEU A 39 -14.81 2.03 5.58
CA LEU A 39 -14.04 3.27 5.78
C LEU A 39 -14.45 4.43 4.85
N CYS A 40 -15.74 4.55 4.53
CA CYS A 40 -16.28 5.67 3.73
C CYS A 40 -16.13 7.05 4.40
N THR A 41 -15.61 7.12 5.62
CA THR A 41 -15.42 8.36 6.36
C THR A 41 -14.11 8.30 7.14
N CYS A 42 -13.33 9.38 7.07
CA CYS A 42 -12.07 9.51 7.77
C CYS A 42 -12.32 9.47 9.30
N PRO A 43 -11.70 8.55 10.05
CA PRO A 43 -11.89 8.46 11.50
C PRO A 43 -11.27 9.65 12.25
N SER A 44 -10.33 10.37 11.63
CA SER A 44 -9.64 11.51 12.23
C SER A 44 -10.43 12.82 12.08
N CYS A 45 -10.81 13.20 10.85
CA CYS A 45 -11.46 14.49 10.59
C CYS A 45 -12.95 14.38 10.22
N ARG A 46 -13.50 13.15 10.16
CA ARG A 46 -14.90 12.86 9.78
C ARG A 46 -15.31 13.30 8.37
N ASN A 47 -14.35 13.69 7.53
CA ASN A 47 -14.58 13.97 6.12
C ASN A 47 -14.75 12.66 5.33
N ASP A 48 -15.54 12.67 4.27
CA ASP A 48 -15.82 11.53 3.40
C ASP A 48 -14.83 11.39 2.22
N ARG A 49 -13.92 12.36 2.05
CA ARG A 49 -12.85 12.33 1.04
C ARG A 49 -11.71 11.41 1.44
N VAL A 50 -11.95 10.10 1.34
CA VAL A 50 -10.95 9.04 1.54
C VAL A 50 -10.69 8.34 0.20
N ALA A 51 -9.49 8.52 -0.34
CA ALA A 51 -9.01 7.80 -1.51
C ALA A 51 -8.55 6.39 -1.10
N PHE A 52 -8.94 5.38 -1.90
CA PHE A 52 -8.48 4.00 -1.73
C PHE A 52 -7.65 3.58 -2.93
N ILE A 53 -6.35 3.39 -2.70
CA ILE A 53 -5.39 2.96 -3.71
C ILE A 53 -5.26 1.44 -3.60
N PRO A 54 -5.63 0.65 -4.62
CA PRO A 54 -5.43 -0.80 -4.58
C PRO A 54 -3.94 -1.13 -4.51
N LEU A 55 -3.58 -2.05 -3.62
CA LEU A 55 -2.24 -2.60 -3.51
C LEU A 55 -2.28 -4.05 -3.99
N CYS A 56 -1.39 -4.42 -4.91
CA CYS A 56 -1.33 -5.81 -5.39
C CYS A 56 -0.73 -6.70 -4.30
N GLY A 57 -1.36 -7.83 -3.98
CA GLY A 57 -0.83 -8.75 -2.95
C GLY A 57 0.51 -9.41 -3.32
N ASP A 58 0.83 -9.41 -4.61
CA ASP A 58 2.09 -9.87 -5.21
C ASP A 58 3.05 -8.72 -5.57
N GLU A 59 2.68 -7.47 -5.29
CA GLU A 59 3.53 -6.32 -5.47
C GLU A 59 4.51 -6.20 -4.30
N SER A 60 5.77 -6.01 -4.64
CA SER A 60 6.86 -5.74 -3.71
C SER A 60 7.56 -4.47 -4.15
N TYR A 61 8.07 -3.69 -3.20
CA TYR A 61 8.84 -2.51 -3.51
C TYR A 61 10.14 -2.47 -2.72
N ARG A 62 11.18 -1.94 -3.35
CA ARG A 62 12.41 -1.50 -2.68
C ARG A 62 12.35 0.01 -2.57
N TYR A 63 12.73 0.54 -1.42
CA TYR A 63 12.82 1.98 -1.24
C TYR A 63 14.24 2.40 -0.87
N ALA A 64 14.64 3.57 -1.34
CA ALA A 64 15.88 4.21 -0.97
C ALA A 64 15.59 5.67 -0.60
N LEU A 65 16.03 6.08 0.60
CA LEU A 65 15.96 7.47 1.05
C LEU A 65 17.29 8.15 0.74
N SER A 66 17.23 9.30 0.08
CA SER A 66 18.37 10.14 -0.25
C SER A 66 18.08 11.58 0.17
N GLU A 67 19.05 12.25 0.78
CA GLU A 67 18.91 13.67 1.13
C GLU A 67 18.74 14.56 -0.12
N THR A 68 19.30 14.15 -1.27
CA THR A 68 19.27 14.94 -2.50
C THR A 68 18.14 14.56 -3.45
N GLN A 69 17.66 13.32 -3.38
CA GLN A 69 16.63 12.80 -4.30
C GLN A 69 15.31 12.44 -3.60
N GLY A 70 15.25 12.56 -2.27
CA GLY A 70 14.07 12.19 -1.49
C GLY A 70 13.84 10.69 -1.46
N LEU A 71 12.58 10.27 -1.64
CA LEU A 71 12.16 8.88 -1.63
C LEU A 71 12.18 8.30 -3.06
N ASN A 72 13.04 7.30 -3.27
CA ASN A 72 13.02 6.48 -4.49
C ASN A 72 12.30 5.16 -4.21
N LEU A 73 11.35 4.79 -5.07
CA LEU A 73 10.60 3.54 -5.00
C LEU A 73 10.81 2.73 -6.29
N GLN A 74 11.22 1.48 -6.14
CA GLN A 74 11.31 0.52 -7.23
C GLN A 74 10.31 -0.60 -7.00
N PHE A 75 9.28 -0.64 -7.85
CA PHE A 75 8.21 -1.64 -7.80
C PHE A 75 8.57 -2.88 -8.61
N SER A 76 8.18 -4.06 -8.10
CA SER A 76 8.33 -5.34 -8.78
C SER A 76 7.20 -6.28 -8.38
N THR A 77 6.76 -7.11 -9.32
CA THR A 77 5.80 -8.20 -9.07
C THR A 77 6.56 -9.48 -8.76
N ARG A 78 6.07 -10.28 -7.81
CA ARG A 78 6.60 -11.63 -7.60
C ARG A 78 6.39 -12.48 -8.86
N PRO A 79 7.43 -13.13 -9.42
CA PRO A 79 7.26 -14.03 -10.56
C PRO A 79 6.45 -15.25 -10.10
N GLY A 80 5.17 -15.29 -10.52
CA GLY A 80 4.21 -16.34 -10.15
C GLY A 80 2.74 -15.92 -10.22
N SER A 81 2.45 -14.64 -10.46
CA SER A 81 1.10 -14.07 -10.59
C SER A 81 0.68 -13.71 -12.02
N ALA A 82 1.53 -13.96 -13.02
CA ALA A 82 1.15 -13.82 -14.41
C ALA A 82 0.13 -14.90 -14.78
N THR A 83 -1.16 -14.60 -14.59
CA THR A 83 -2.24 -15.32 -15.25
C THR A 83 -2.02 -15.15 -16.76
N THR A 84 -1.62 -16.24 -17.41
CA THR A 84 -1.63 -16.40 -18.86
C THR A 84 -3.01 -15.99 -19.37
N ALA A 85 -3.05 -14.97 -20.22
CA ALA A 85 -4.21 -14.63 -21.03
C ALA A 85 -4.41 -15.66 -22.14
#